data_AF-A0A6C0KXU9-F1
#
_entry.id   AF-A0A6C0KXU9-F1
#
_cell.length_a   1.000
_cell.length_b   1.000
_cell.length_c   1.000
_cell.angle_alpha   90.00
_cell.angle_beta   90.00
_cell.angle_gamma   90.00
#
_symmetry.space_group_name_H-M   'P 1'
#
loop_
_entity.id
_entity.type
_entity.pdbx_description
1 polymer ?
#
loop_
_entity_poly.entity_id
_entity_poly.type
_entity_poly.pdbx_seq_one_letter_code
_entity_poly.pdbx_strand_id
1 'polypeptide(L)' 'MYRIAWQEKNGFSGHGEYILTLELAQAWLTNLRQSHPEMRHWIEGKSV' A
#
# COMPACT_ATOMS: atom_id res chain seq x y z
N MET A 1 -13.29 -1.92 2.23
CA MET A 1 -12.23 -1.23 3.01
C MET A 1 -10.89 -1.65 2.42
N TYR A 2 -9.96 -0.73 2.27
CA TYR A 2 -8.67 -0.96 1.64
C TYR A 2 -7.54 -0.82 2.66
N ARG A 3 -6.33 -1.23 2.31
CA ARG A 3 -5.08 -0.90 3.01
C ARG A 3 -3.93 -0.93 2.02
N ILE A 4 -2.82 -0.29 2.34
CA ILE A 4 -1.58 -0.45 1.58
C ILE A 4 -0.80 -1.62 2.15
N ALA A 5 -0.42 -2.57 1.31
CA ALA A 5 0.58 -3.57 1.64
C ALA A 5 1.91 -3.22 0.98
N TRP A 6 3.01 -3.63 1.61
CA TRP A 6 4.34 -3.35 1.11
C TRP A 6 5.30 -4.50 1.36
N GLN A 7 6.36 -4.57 0.55
CA GLN A 7 7.45 -5.52 0.67
C GLN A 7 8.78 -4.87 0.30
N GLU A 8 9.77 -5.03 1.19
CA GLU A 8 11.16 -4.64 0.99
C GLU A 8 11.93 -5.68 0.15
N LYS A 9 13.10 -5.28 -0.36
CA LYS A 9 13.98 -6.16 -1.17
C LYS A 9 14.50 -7.38 -0.40
N ASN A 10 14.65 -7.26 0.91
CA ASN A 10 15.09 -8.34 1.80
C ASN A 10 13.97 -9.35 2.12
N GLY A 11 12.76 -9.14 1.57
CA GLY A 11 11.61 -10.03 1.75
C GLY A 11 10.71 -9.67 2.94
N PHE A 12 11.10 -8.71 3.79
CA PHE A 12 10.22 -8.21 4.86
C PHE A 12 9.00 -7.50 4.25
N SER A 13 7.82 -7.80 4.78
CA SER A 13 6.56 -7.23 4.30
C SER A 13 5.69 -6.78 5.46
N GLY A 14 4.82 -5.80 5.19
CA GLY A 14 3.91 -5.26 6.17
C GLY A 14 2.64 -4.70 5.55
N HIS A 15 1.77 -4.22 6.42
CA HIS A 15 0.52 -3.56 6.04
C HIS A 15 0.46 -2.20 6.73
N GLY A 16 -0.01 -1.19 6.00
CA GLY A 16 -0.35 0.11 6.53
C GLY A 16 -1.76 0.12 7.12
N GLU A 17 -2.19 1.31 7.52
CA GLU A 17 -3.51 1.54 8.09
C GLU A 17 -4.64 1.26 7.08
N TYR A 18 -5.84 1.01 7.62
CA TYR A 18 -7.02 0.83 6.81
C TYR A 18 -7.51 2.16 6.23
N ILE A 19 -7.81 2.13 4.93
CA ILE A 19 -8.26 3.26 4.14
C ILE A 19 -9.70 2.98 3.70
N LEU A 20 -10.59 3.94 3.94
CA LEU A 20 -12.02 3.75 3.73
C LEU A 20 -12.40 3.67 2.25
N THR A 21 -11.72 4.44 1.39
CA THR A 21 -12.03 4.56 -0.04
C THR A 21 -10.86 4.13 -0.93
N LEU A 22 -11.17 3.67 -2.14
CA LEU A 22 -10.16 3.27 -3.12
C LEU A 22 -9.34 4.48 -3.60
N GLU A 23 -9.99 5.63 -3.79
CA GLU A 23 -9.35 6.86 -4.27
C GLU A 23 -8.24 7.32 -3.31
N LEU A 24 -8.51 7.34 -2.00
CA LEU A 24 -7.49 7.68 -1.00
C LEU A 24 -6.35 6.66 -1.00
N ALA A 25 -6.67 5.37 -1.17
CA ALA A 25 -5.65 4.32 -1.25
C ALA A 25 -4.76 4.49 -2.50
N GLN A 26 -5.31 4.91 -3.64
CA GLN A 26 -4.54 5.21 -4.85
C GLN A 26 -3.65 6.44 -4.69
N ALA A 27 -4.14 7.49 -4.03
CA ALA A 27 -3.34 8.67 -3.73
C ALA A 27 -2.14 8.32 -2.82
N TRP A 28 -2.37 7.54 -1.77
CA TRP A 28 -1.29 7.05 -0.90
C TRP A 28 -0.31 6.13 -1.63
N LEU A 29 -0.81 5.19 -2.43
CA LEU A 29 0.05 4.29 -3.21
C LEU A 29 0.98 5.09 -4.15
N THR A 30 0.46 6.13 -4.79
CA THR A 30 1.25 7.00 -5.66
C THR A 30 2.35 7.71 -4.89
N ASN A 31 2.03 8.28 -3.73
CA ASN A 31 3.01 8.95 -2.86
C ASN A 31 4.11 7.97 -2.41
N LEU A 32 3.72 6.78 -1.90
CA LEU A 32 4.67 5.77 -1.41
C LEU A 32 5.60 5.24 -2.51
N ARG A 33 5.12 5.09 -3.75
CA ARG A 33 5.97 4.71 -4.88
C ARG A 33 6.99 5.79 -5.26
N GLN A 34 6.67 7.06 -5.00
CA GLN A 34 7.58 8.17 -5.25
C GLN A 34 8.61 8.32 -4.12
N SER A 35 8.19 8.17 -2.85
CA SER A 35 9.07 8.33 -1.69
C SER A 35 9.91 7.09 -1.37
N HIS A 36 9.41 5.90 -1.68
CA HIS A 36 10.05 4.61 -1.39
C HIS A 36 10.03 3.68 -2.62
N PRO A 37 10.64 4.08 -3.76
CA PRO A 37 10.61 3.32 -5.02
C PRO A 37 11.28 1.95 -4.94
N GLU A 38 12.17 1.73 -3.97
CA GLU A 38 12.85 0.47 -3.72
C GLU A 38 11.94 -0.61 -3.10
N MET A 39 10.84 -0.18 -2.49
CA MET A 39 9.84 -1.05 -1.88
C MET A 39 8.70 -1.31 -2.87
N ARG A 40 8.19 -2.54 -2.87
CA ARG A 40 6.98 -2.89 -3.63
C ARG A 40 5.76 -2.53 -2.80
N HIS A 41 4.86 -1.74 -3.38
CA HIS A 41 3.61 -1.34 -2.74
C HIS A 41 2.41 -1.72 -3.61
N TRP A 42 1.34 -2.22 -2.98
CA TRP A 42 0.06 -2.51 -3.63
C TRP A 42 -1.12 -2.23 -2.69
N ILE A 43 -2.30 -2.04 -3.26
CA ILE A 43 -3.54 -1.89 -2.51
C ILE A 43 -4.12 -3.28 -2.28
N GLU A 44 -4.45 -3.59 -1.04
CA GLU A 44 -5.28 -4.74 -0.69
C GLU A 44 -6.68 -4.26 -0.36
N GLY A 45 -7.68 -4.79 -1.06
CA GLY A 45 -9.07 -4.65 -0.69
C GLY A 45 -9.49 -5.77 0.23
N LYS A 46 -10.33 -5.46 1.23
CA LYS A 46 -11.12 -6.48 1.91
C LYS A 46 -12.12 -7.02 0.89
N SER A 47 -11.91 -8.25 0.41
CA SER A 47 -13.02 -9.02 -0.15
C SER A 47 -14.06 -9.14 0.95
N VAL A 48 -15.21 -8.50 0.73
CA VAL A 48 -16.41 -8.73 1.55
C VAL A 48 -16.85 -10.17 1.39
#